data_AF-A0A1D7TWP8-F1
#
_entry.id   AF-A0A1D7TWP8-F1
#
_cell.length_a   1.000
_cell.length_b   1.000
_cell.length_c   1.000
_cell.angle_alpha   90.00
_cell.angle_beta   90.00
_cell.angle_gamma   90.00
#
_symmetry.space_group_name_H-M   'P 1'
#
loop_
_entity.id
_entity.type
_entity.pdbx_description
1 polymer ?
#
loop_
_entity_poly.entity_id
_entity_poly.type
_entity_poly.pdbx_seq_one_letter_code
_entity_poly.pdbx_strand_id
1 'polypeptide(L)'
;MSGTLLIAPAWLGLSGLWTLDAKGKRKPVDAEDIGLSEQLADRLEAWMDAFDAIYEEDNEARSRFPDAVEQLAWEAEGIALTEAIRAELGASWTVTTDLNGWRETTQP
;
A
#
# COMPACT_ATOMS: atom_id res chain seq x y z
N MET A 1 12.23 -9.83 13.28
CA MET A 1 10.80 -9.74 13.63
C MET A 1 10.02 -10.74 12.76
N SER A 2 8.84 -11.16 13.19
CA SER A 2 7.93 -12.01 12.39
C SER A 2 6.51 -11.46 12.55
N GLY A 3 5.69 -11.60 11.50
CA GLY A 3 4.37 -10.98 11.51
C GLY A 3 3.63 -11.11 10.19
N THR A 4 2.46 -10.51 10.16
CA THR A 4 1.69 -10.35 8.92
C THR A 4 1.73 -8.88 8.52
N LEU A 5 2.15 -8.64 7.29
CA LEU A 5 2.20 -7.33 6.65
C LEU A 5 1.17 -7.30 5.52
N LEU A 6 0.43 -6.20 5.46
CA LEU A 6 -0.50 -5.89 4.39
C LEU A 6 -0.04 -4.60 3.73
N ILE A 7 0.06 -4.63 2.41
CA ILE A 7 0.27 -3.45 1.57
C ILE A 7 -1.10 -3.05 1.03
N ALA A 8 -1.63 -1.93 1.48
CA ALA A 8 -2.92 -1.41 1.08
C ALA A 8 -2.85 0.11 1.03
N PRO A 9 -3.27 0.74 -0.08
CA PRO A 9 -3.23 2.18 -0.19
C PRO A 9 -4.16 2.81 0.84
N ALA A 10 -3.79 3.99 1.31
CA ALA A 10 -4.65 4.81 2.13
C ALA A 10 -4.30 6.27 1.92
N TRP A 11 -5.34 7.11 1.88
CA TRP A 11 -5.17 8.53 1.65
C TRP A 11 -4.39 9.20 2.77
N LEU A 12 -3.78 10.34 2.43
CA LEU A 12 -3.33 11.38 3.36
C LEU A 12 -2.16 10.93 4.26
N GLY A 13 -0.99 10.71 3.66
CA GLY A 13 0.29 10.64 4.37
C GLY A 13 0.53 9.33 5.13
N LEU A 14 -0.17 8.26 4.76
CA LEU A 14 0.11 6.91 5.23
C LEU A 14 1.05 6.21 4.25
N SER A 15 1.97 5.41 4.78
CA SER A 15 2.95 4.65 4.01
C SER A 15 2.35 3.54 3.11
N GLY A 16 1.06 3.25 3.26
CA GLY A 16 0.42 2.10 2.63
C GLY A 16 0.79 0.75 3.26
N LEU A 17 1.55 0.74 4.36
CA LEU A 17 1.94 -0.47 5.09
C LEU A 17 1.15 -0.65 6.39
N TRP A 18 0.74 -1.89 6.64
CA TRP A 18 -0.06 -2.26 7.79
C TRP A 18 0.43 -3.55 8.41
N THR A 19 0.75 -3.55 9.69
CA THR A 19 0.84 -4.80 10.45
C THR A 19 -0.54 -5.25 10.89
N LEU A 20 -0.77 -6.56 10.93
CA LEU A 20 -2.00 -7.14 11.46
C LEU A 20 -1.74 -7.75 12.84
N ASP A 21 -2.56 -7.37 13.83
CA ASP A 21 -2.54 -8.05 15.13
C ASP A 21 -3.25 -9.42 15.05
N ALA A 22 -3.23 -10.19 16.16
CA ALA A 22 -3.84 -11.51 16.22
C ALA A 22 -5.38 -11.52 15.98
N LYS A 23 -6.04 -10.36 16.03
CA LYS A 23 -7.46 -10.19 15.73
C LYS A 23 -7.70 -9.65 14.31
N GLY A 24 -6.65 -9.49 13.51
CA GLY A 24 -6.69 -8.95 12.15
C GLY A 24 -6.81 -7.43 12.10
N LYS A 25 -6.61 -6.71 13.22
CA LYS A 25 -6.68 -5.25 13.22
C LYS A 25 -5.43 -4.66 12.55
N ARG A 26 -5.65 -3.79 11.56
CA ARG A 26 -4.59 -3.03 10.87
C ARG A 26 -3.98 -1.99 11.83
N LYS A 27 -2.65 -1.92 11.86
CA LYS A 27 -1.88 -0.85 12.50
C LYS A 27 -0.89 -0.29 11.48
N PRO A 28 -0.89 1.03 11.25
CA PRO A 28 0.07 1.64 10.33
C PRO A 28 1.49 1.38 10.83
N VAL A 29 2.43 1.23 9.91
CA VAL A 29 3.84 1.04 10.19
C VAL A 29 4.67 1.68 9.10
N ASP A 30 5.86 2.16 9.45
CA ASP A 30 6.77 2.72 8.45
C ASP A 30 7.74 1.65 7.95
N ALA A 31 8.33 1.86 6.77
CA ALA A 31 9.25 0.92 6.15
C ALA A 31 10.48 0.64 7.06
N GLU A 32 10.99 1.68 7.72
CA GLU A 32 12.12 1.58 8.65
C GLU A 32 11.81 0.73 9.91
N ASP A 33 10.58 0.81 10.43
CA ASP A 33 10.16 0.11 11.64
C ASP A 33 10.14 -1.42 11.46
N ILE A 34 9.89 -1.88 10.24
CA ILE A 34 9.92 -3.31 9.87
C ILE A 34 11.24 -3.73 9.24
N GLY A 35 12.21 -2.81 9.13
CA GLY A 35 13.56 -3.06 8.66
C GLY A 35 13.66 -3.23 7.14
N LEU A 36 12.80 -2.55 6.37
CA LEU A 36 12.97 -2.46 4.92
C LEU A 36 14.10 -1.50 4.57
N SER A 37 14.73 -1.78 3.43
CA SER A 37 15.77 -0.96 2.83
C SER A 37 15.22 0.39 2.36
N GLU A 38 16.06 1.41 2.39
CA GLU A 38 15.73 2.75 1.86
C GLU A 38 15.21 2.67 0.41
N GLN A 39 15.80 1.81 -0.42
CA GLN A 39 15.34 1.61 -1.80
C GLN A 39 13.88 1.14 -1.87
N LEU A 40 13.44 0.22 -1.01
CA LEU A 40 12.04 -0.22 -1.00
C LEU A 40 11.13 0.83 -0.35
N ALA A 41 11.63 1.58 0.65
CA ALA A 41 10.92 2.69 1.24
C ALA A 41 10.61 3.79 0.19
N ASP A 42 11.62 4.23 -0.56
CA ASP A 42 11.48 5.25 -1.61
C ASP A 42 10.51 4.79 -2.71
N ARG A 43 10.58 3.51 -3.09
CA ARG A 43 9.71 2.93 -4.12
C ARG A 43 8.26 2.84 -3.66
N LEU A 44 8.04 2.54 -2.38
CA LEU A 44 6.72 2.53 -1.76
C LEU A 44 6.16 3.95 -1.62
N GLU A 45 6.98 4.92 -1.23
CA GLU A 45 6.61 6.34 -1.19
C GLU A 45 6.16 6.82 -2.56
N ALA A 46 6.94 6.56 -3.62
CA ALA A 46 6.56 6.91 -4.99
C ALA A 46 5.24 6.23 -5.44
N TRP A 47 4.99 5.00 -5.01
CA TRP A 47 3.74 4.29 -5.30
C TRP A 47 2.54 4.91 -4.56
N MET A 48 2.73 5.37 -3.32
CA MET A 48 1.72 6.10 -2.54
C MET A 48 1.50 7.51 -3.10
N ASP A 49 2.55 8.23 -3.52
CA ASP A 49 2.44 9.55 -4.16
C ASP A 49 1.59 9.49 -5.42
N ALA A 50 1.75 8.44 -6.24
CA ALA A 50 0.91 8.22 -7.42
C ALA A 50 -0.57 7.99 -7.05
N PHE A 51 -0.84 7.40 -5.90
CA PHE A 51 -2.18 7.24 -5.37
C PHE A 51 -2.74 8.55 -4.82
N ASP A 52 -1.99 9.25 -3.97
CA ASP A 52 -2.42 10.54 -3.40
C ASP A 52 -2.62 11.61 -4.49
N ALA A 53 -1.90 11.54 -5.62
CA ALA A 53 -2.07 12.44 -6.75
C ALA A 53 -3.46 12.35 -7.42
N ILE A 54 -4.18 11.23 -7.26
CA ILE A 54 -5.55 11.06 -7.80
C ILE A 54 -6.64 11.46 -6.81
N TYR A 55 -6.27 11.87 -5.59
CA TYR A 55 -7.20 12.25 -4.54
C TYR A 55 -7.93 13.56 -4.88
N GLU A 56 -9.26 13.53 -4.81
CA GLU A 56 -10.10 14.72 -4.99
C GLU A 56 -10.57 15.23 -3.62
N GLU A 57 -9.96 16.32 -3.14
CA GLU A 57 -10.22 16.88 -1.80
C GLU A 57 -11.69 17.24 -1.57
N ASP A 58 -12.35 17.79 -2.58
CA ASP A 58 -13.76 18.19 -2.51
C ASP A 58 -14.71 16.97 -2.44
N ASN A 59 -14.28 15.81 -2.95
CA ASN A 59 -15.08 14.59 -2.96
C ASN A 59 -14.23 13.34 -3.23
N GLU A 60 -13.80 12.66 -2.17
CA GLU A 60 -13.02 11.43 -2.24
C GLU A 60 -13.68 10.34 -3.11
N ALA A 61 -15.01 10.28 -3.16
CA ALA A 61 -15.72 9.31 -4.02
C ALA A 61 -15.54 9.56 -5.53
N ARG A 62 -14.99 10.72 -5.89
CA ARG A 62 -14.59 11.05 -7.26
C ARG A 62 -13.12 10.75 -7.53
N SER A 63 -12.30 10.41 -6.55
CA SER A 63 -10.88 10.07 -6.78
C SER A 63 -10.74 8.93 -7.78
N ARG A 64 -9.96 9.15 -8.84
CA ARG A 64 -9.87 8.24 -9.98
C ARG A 64 -8.57 8.45 -10.76
N PHE A 65 -7.95 7.36 -11.17
CA PHE A 65 -6.85 7.42 -12.12
C PHE A 65 -7.33 8.06 -13.43
N PRO A 66 -6.47 8.86 -14.10
CA PRO A 66 -6.79 9.48 -15.39
C PRO A 66 -7.28 8.50 -16.46
N ASP A 67 -6.70 7.30 -16.49
CA ASP A 67 -7.15 6.21 -17.34
C ASP A 67 -6.88 4.82 -16.75
N ALA A 68 -7.36 3.79 -17.46
CA ALA A 68 -7.21 2.39 -17.05
C ALA A 68 -5.76 1.89 -17.15
N VAL A 69 -4.93 2.47 -18.03
CA VAL A 69 -3.54 2.06 -18.19
C VAL A 69 -2.72 2.49 -16.98
N GLU A 70 -2.90 3.73 -16.53
CA GLU A 70 -2.23 4.25 -15.33
C GLU A 70 -2.66 3.49 -14.08
N GLN A 71 -3.95 3.19 -13.96
CA GLN A 71 -4.46 2.35 -12.87
C GLN A 71 -3.83 0.95 -12.88
N LEU A 72 -3.80 0.28 -14.04
CA LEU A 72 -3.20 -1.06 -14.15
C LEU A 72 -1.70 -1.04 -13.87
N ALA A 73 -0.99 0.00 -14.28
CA ALA A 73 0.43 0.17 -13.99
C ALA A 73 0.67 0.33 -12.49
N TRP A 74 -0.14 1.16 -11.81
CA TRP A 74 -0.09 1.34 -10.37
C TRP A 74 -0.43 0.05 -9.59
N GLU A 75 -1.42 -0.72 -10.04
CA GLU A 75 -1.76 -2.02 -9.44
C GLU A 75 -0.64 -3.05 -9.63
N ALA A 76 -0.08 -3.13 -10.84
CA ALA A 76 1.04 -4.02 -11.13
C ALA A 76 2.26 -3.67 -10.27
N GLU A 77 2.50 -2.39 -10.01
CA GLU A 77 3.57 -1.93 -9.14
C GLU A 77 3.34 -2.32 -7.68
N GLY A 78 2.11 -2.20 -7.17
CA GLY A 78 1.76 -2.67 -5.82
C GLY A 78 2.00 -4.18 -5.63
N ILE A 79 1.69 -4.98 -6.66
CA ILE A 79 2.00 -6.43 -6.67
C ILE A 79 3.52 -6.66 -6.67
N ALA A 80 4.27 -5.93 -7.50
CA ALA A 80 5.72 -6.05 -7.59
C ALA A 80 6.42 -5.64 -6.28
N LEU A 81 5.93 -4.59 -5.62
CA LEU A 81 6.36 -4.18 -4.28
C LEU A 81 6.11 -5.27 -3.24
N THR A 82 4.94 -5.92 -3.29
CA THR A 82 4.58 -7.03 -2.40
C THR A 82 5.58 -8.18 -2.47
N GLU A 83 5.95 -8.60 -3.68
CA GLU A 83 6.92 -9.68 -3.87
C GLU A 83 8.34 -9.25 -3.47
N ALA A 84 8.73 -8.00 -3.73
CA ALA A 84 10.04 -7.47 -3.32
C ALA A 84 10.17 -7.40 -1.78
N ILE A 85 9.15 -6.87 -1.10
CA ILE A 85 9.08 -6.79 0.36
C ILE A 85 9.08 -8.20 0.97
N ARG A 86 8.35 -9.15 0.39
CA ARG A 86 8.37 -10.56 0.82
C ARG A 86 9.77 -11.16 0.71
N ALA A 87 10.48 -10.91 -0.39
CA ALA A 87 11.83 -11.41 -0.60
C ALA A 87 12.82 -10.83 0.42
N GLU A 88 12.68 -9.55 0.76
CA GLU A 88 13.57 -8.87 1.70
C GLU A 88 13.32 -9.26 3.17
N LEU A 89 12.05 -9.28 3.60
CA LEU A 89 11.70 -9.65 4.98
C LEU A 89 11.85 -11.15 5.26
N GLY A 90 11.82 -11.97 4.20
CA GLY A 90 12.00 -13.41 4.27
C GLY A 90 10.80 -14.19 4.82
N ALA A 91 10.97 -15.51 4.93
CA ALA A 91 9.89 -16.45 5.18
C ALA A 91 9.22 -16.34 6.57
N SER A 92 9.79 -15.59 7.51
CA SER A 92 9.17 -15.32 8.82
C SER A 92 8.04 -14.30 8.75
N TRP A 93 7.83 -13.67 7.59
CA TRP A 93 6.75 -12.73 7.34
C TRP A 93 5.73 -13.29 6.34
N THR A 94 4.46 -13.05 6.63
CA THR A 94 3.38 -13.22 5.65
C THR A 94 3.07 -11.85 5.07
N VAL A 95 3.40 -11.63 3.80
CA VAL A 95 3.16 -10.35 3.11
C VAL A 95 2.04 -10.53 2.11
N THR A 96 1.02 -9.68 2.21
CA THR A 96 -0.20 -9.68 1.37
C THR A 96 -0.50 -8.27 0.88
N THR A 97 -1.42 -8.13 -0.08
CA THR A 97 -1.84 -6.82 -0.59
C THR A 97 -3.36 -6.73 -0.77
N ASP A 98 -3.89 -5.53 -0.58
CA ASP A 98 -5.28 -5.14 -0.84
C ASP A 98 -5.29 -3.83 -1.63
N LEU A 99 -5.19 -3.94 -2.95
CA LEU A 99 -5.08 -2.79 -3.87
C LEU A 99 -6.43 -2.22 -4.28
N ASN A 100 -7.54 -2.81 -3.83
CA ASN A 100 -8.89 -2.46 -4.24
C ASN A 100 -9.77 -1.99 -3.06
N GLY A 101 -9.37 -2.21 -1.81
CA GLY A 101 -10.15 -1.83 -0.63
C GLY A 101 -10.48 -0.35 -0.54
N TRP A 102 -9.67 0.54 -1.14
CA TRP A 102 -9.96 1.97 -1.24
C TRP A 102 -11.17 2.31 -2.11
N ARG A 103 -11.59 1.39 -2.99
CA ARG A 103 -12.79 1.55 -3.83
C ARG A 103 -14.09 1.27 -3.09
N GLU A 104 -14.04 0.47 -2.02
CA GLU A 104 -15.23 0.13 -1.23
C GLU A 104 -15.68 1.31 -0.34
N THR A 105 -14.75 2.20 0.04
CA THR A 105 -15.05 3.48 0.70
C THR A 105 -15.65 4.53 -0.23
N THR A 106 -15.58 4.33 -1.55
CA THR A 106 -16.00 5.31 -2.57
C THR A 106 -17.25 4.89 -3.36
N GLN A 107 -17.90 3.76 -3.01
CA GLN A 107 -19.23 3.43 -3.53
C GLN A 107 -20.32 4.30 -2.88
N PRO A 108 -21.23 4.91 -3.67
CA PRO A 108 -22.29 5.79 -3.18
C PRO A 108 -23.38 5.09 -2.36
#